data_AF-A0A1D6N2Z1-F1
#
_entry.id   AF-A0A1D6N2Z1-F1
#
_cell.length_a   1.000
_cell.length_b   1.000
_cell.length_c   1.000
_cell.angle_alpha   90.00
_cell.angle_beta   90.00
_cell.angle_gamma   90.00
#
_symmetry.space_group_name_H-M   'P 1'
#
loop_
_entity.id
_entity.type
_entity.pdbx_description
1 polymer ?
#
loop_
_entity_poly.entity_id
_entity_poly.type
_entity_poly.pdbx_seq_one_letter_code
_entity_poly.pdbx_strand_id
1 'polypeptide(L)'
;MQSGNLNLPDITEDSSNIMVYQVSIKSPAQIDIVFLSGSASKSPVIEERISKLTGPMLSDRLETKQKEFEERYDQIFNVNNKVQVDSKELSVGRAALSSLLGGVGYFYGQSKIALPKGFTQKNGDKYISYWPAALYTAVPSRSFFPRGFLWDEGFHQLVIWRWDVHISMDIIGHWLDLLNSDGWIPREQILGAEALSKVPEEFVLQYPSNGNPPTLFLAIRDLASGIHAQQFSDEEAEKISSFLERAYIRLNAWFQWFNSTQSG
;
A
#
# COMPACT_ATOMS: atom_id res chain seq x y z
N MET A 1 8.36 46.91 -1.59
CA MET A 1 7.46 45.78 -1.95
C MET A 1 6.84 45.31 -0.65
N GLN A 2 5.52 45.45 -0.46
CA GLN A 2 4.84 44.89 0.71
C GLN A 2 4.89 43.37 0.60
N SER A 3 5.66 42.72 1.48
CA SER A 3 5.56 41.28 1.71
C SER A 3 4.22 41.02 2.39
N GLY A 4 3.15 40.91 1.60
CA GLY A 4 1.84 40.49 2.11
C GLY A 4 1.96 39.04 2.57
N ASN A 5 1.89 38.80 3.88
CA ASN A 5 1.79 37.44 4.39
C ASN A 5 0.49 36.83 3.87
N LEU A 6 0.61 35.79 3.04
CA LEU A 6 -0.51 34.98 2.58
C LEU A 6 -0.98 34.11 3.74
N ASN A 7 -1.94 34.63 4.51
CA ASN A 7 -2.55 33.93 5.63
C ASN A 7 -3.95 33.44 5.23
N LEU A 8 -4.26 32.21 5.61
CA LEU A 8 -5.64 31.70 5.60
C LEU A 8 -6.50 32.55 6.53
N PRO A 9 -7.79 32.75 6.20
CA PRO A 9 -8.71 33.43 7.08
C PRO A 9 -8.91 32.64 8.38
N ASP A 10 -8.98 33.33 9.51
CA ASP A 10 -9.32 32.74 10.81
C ASP A 10 -10.85 32.60 10.91
N ILE A 11 -11.38 31.59 10.24
CA ILE A 11 -12.80 31.31 10.15
C ILE A 11 -13.09 29.85 10.50
N THR A 12 -14.27 29.62 11.06
CA THR A 12 -14.82 28.29 11.30
C THR A 12 -16.27 28.31 10.84
N GLU A 13 -16.69 27.30 10.08
CA GLU A 13 -18.08 27.12 9.65
C GLU A 13 -18.71 25.96 10.42
N ASP A 14 -19.97 26.14 10.83
CA ASP A 14 -20.72 25.09 11.55
C ASP A 14 -20.84 23.83 10.68
N SER A 15 -20.73 22.66 11.32
CA SER A 15 -20.81 21.34 10.65
C SER A 15 -19.69 21.03 9.64
N SER A 16 -18.58 21.76 9.70
CA SER A 16 -17.37 21.44 8.91
C SER A 16 -16.77 20.08 9.29
N ASN A 17 -16.37 19.30 8.29
CA ASN A 17 -15.61 18.05 8.43
C ASN A 17 -14.15 18.17 7.94
N ILE A 18 -13.74 19.36 7.50
CA ILE A 18 -12.38 19.69 7.07
C ILE A 18 -11.89 20.84 7.94
N MET A 19 -10.67 20.71 8.45
CA MET A 19 -9.98 21.78 9.17
C MET A 19 -8.59 21.95 8.56
N VAL A 20 -8.24 23.18 8.19
CA VAL A 20 -6.91 23.53 7.67
C VAL A 20 -6.27 24.51 8.63
N TYR A 21 -5.10 24.16 9.17
CA TYR A 21 -4.36 25.00 10.11
C TYR A 21 -3.05 25.48 9.48
N GLN A 22 -2.83 26.80 9.47
CA GLN A 22 -1.60 27.38 8.94
C GLN A 22 -0.71 27.89 10.09
N VAL A 23 0.52 27.40 10.15
CA VAL A 23 1.55 27.87 11.08
C VAL A 23 2.69 28.50 10.30
N SER A 24 2.94 29.79 10.54
CA SER A 24 4.09 30.51 9.97
C SER A 24 5.14 30.73 11.06
N ILE A 25 6.32 30.13 10.89
CA ILE A 25 7.40 30.16 11.89
C ILE A 25 8.74 30.50 11.24
N LYS A 26 9.62 31.21 11.98
CA LYS A 26 11.00 31.48 11.55
C LYS A 26 11.90 30.31 11.90
N SER A 27 12.76 29.90 10.98
CA SER A 27 13.71 28.80 11.18
C SER A 27 14.90 29.19 12.09
N PRO A 28 15.50 28.24 12.84
CA PRO A 28 15.13 26.82 12.94
C PRO A 28 13.90 26.62 13.85
N ALA A 29 13.02 25.67 13.48
CA ALA A 29 11.81 25.36 14.21
C ALA A 29 11.41 23.89 14.05
N GLN A 30 10.74 23.35 15.06
CA GLN A 30 10.16 22.01 15.08
C GLN A 30 8.70 22.10 15.52
N ILE A 31 7.84 21.30 14.90
CA ILE A 31 6.41 21.18 15.24
C ILE A 31 6.12 19.69 15.39
N ASP A 32 5.58 19.30 16.54
CA ASP A 32 5.07 17.96 16.77
C ASP A 32 3.54 17.97 16.66
N ILE A 33 2.98 17.07 15.84
CA ILE A 33 1.54 16.90 15.68
C ILE A 33 1.15 15.53 16.24
N VAL A 34 0.32 15.53 17.29
CA VAL A 34 -0.03 14.31 18.02
C VAL A 34 -1.49 13.94 17.81
N PHE A 35 -1.74 12.69 17.44
CA PHE A 35 -3.06 12.10 17.44
C PHE A 35 -3.26 11.22 18.69
N LEU A 36 -4.36 11.45 19.43
CA LEU A 36 -4.72 10.64 20.59
C LEU A 36 -6.08 9.99 20.38
N SER A 37 -6.11 8.66 20.40
CA SER A 37 -7.39 7.94 20.44
C SER A 37 -8.10 8.17 21.78
N GLY A 38 -9.40 8.49 21.71
CA GLY A 38 -10.29 8.61 22.86
C GLY A 38 -10.67 7.27 23.50
N SER A 39 -10.48 6.14 22.80
CA SER A 39 -10.78 4.81 23.33
C SER A 39 -9.74 4.31 24.36
N ALA A 40 -8.56 4.93 24.42
CA ALA A 40 -7.50 4.62 25.38
C ALA A 40 -7.68 5.35 26.74
N SER A 41 -8.93 5.70 27.10
CA SER A 41 -9.28 6.54 28.25
C SER A 41 -9.18 5.87 29.62
N LYS A 42 -8.71 4.62 29.69
CA LYS A 42 -8.40 3.97 30.97
C LYS A 42 -6.97 4.31 31.40
N SER A 43 -6.80 5.54 31.92
CA SER A 43 -5.62 6.01 32.68
C SER A 43 -4.28 6.01 31.89
N PRO A 44 -3.88 7.16 31.32
CA PRO A 44 -3.36 8.31 32.07
C PRO A 44 -4.02 9.67 31.72
N VAL A 45 -3.68 10.74 32.46
CA VAL A 45 -4.06 12.14 32.14
C VAL A 45 -3.58 12.47 30.72
N ILE A 46 -4.41 13.13 29.90
CA ILE A 46 -4.12 13.46 28.49
C ILE A 46 -2.72 14.10 28.33
N GLU A 47 -2.34 14.96 29.25
CA GLU A 47 -1.05 15.66 29.31
C GLU A 47 0.14 14.68 29.29
N GLU A 48 0.08 13.59 30.04
CA GLU A 48 1.14 12.57 30.08
C GLU A 48 1.24 11.82 28.74
N ARG A 49 0.10 11.59 28.06
CA ARG A 49 0.10 10.95 26.74
C ARG A 49 0.71 11.86 25.69
N ILE A 50 0.46 13.17 25.76
CA ILE A 50 1.07 14.18 24.89
C ILE A 50 2.57 14.27 25.17
N SER A 51 2.98 14.32 26.44
CA SER A 51 4.40 14.44 26.80
C SER A 51 5.21 13.25 26.28
N LYS A 52 4.64 12.05 26.29
CA LYS A 52 5.25 10.83 25.73
C LYS A 52 5.37 10.82 24.20
N LEU A 53 4.69 11.73 23.50
CA LEU A 53 4.61 11.79 22.04
C LEU A 53 5.08 13.15 21.49
N THR A 54 5.77 13.96 22.28
CA THR A 54 6.31 15.27 21.88
C THR A 54 7.70 15.49 22.46
N GLY A 55 8.43 16.46 21.91
CA GLY A 55 9.69 16.95 22.44
C GLY A 55 10.75 15.86 22.61
N PRO A 56 11.56 15.91 23.69
CA PRO A 56 12.63 14.95 23.92
C PRO A 56 12.16 13.49 23.97
N MET A 57 10.98 13.21 24.53
CA MET A 57 10.47 11.84 24.60
C MET A 57 10.15 11.27 23.22
N LEU A 58 9.62 12.10 22.31
CA LEU A 58 9.43 11.70 20.91
C LEU A 58 10.79 11.48 20.22
N SER A 59 11.75 12.38 20.43
CA SER A 59 13.10 12.24 19.86
C SER A 59 13.79 10.93 20.28
N ASP A 60 13.79 10.61 21.58
CA ASP A 60 14.39 9.37 22.11
C ASP A 60 13.70 8.13 21.51
N ARG A 61 12.38 8.20 21.34
CA ARG A 61 11.59 7.11 20.76
C ARG A 61 11.89 6.94 19.26
N LEU A 62 12.05 8.04 18.52
CA LEU A 62 12.43 8.01 17.11
C LEU A 62 13.82 7.40 16.93
N GLU A 63 14.79 7.79 17.76
CA GLU A 63 16.14 7.21 17.74
C GLU A 63 16.12 5.71 18.05
N THR A 64 15.36 5.31 19.07
CA THR A 64 15.17 3.89 19.42
C THR A 64 14.56 3.11 18.25
N LYS A 65 13.50 3.63 17.62
CA LYS A 65 12.84 2.96 16.49
C LYS A 65 13.69 2.91 15.24
N GLN A 66 14.50 3.93 14.99
CA GLN A 66 15.49 3.90 13.92
C GLN A 66 16.50 2.77 14.15
N LYS A 67 17.05 2.65 15.35
CA LYS A 67 17.98 1.57 15.69
C LYS A 67 17.35 0.18 15.55
N GLU A 68 16.13 -0.01 16.06
CA GLU A 68 15.40 -1.28 15.90
C GLU A 68 15.17 -1.63 14.42
N PHE A 69 14.84 -0.64 13.57
CA PHE A 69 14.68 -0.86 12.13
C PHE A 69 15.99 -1.30 11.48
N GLU A 70 17.10 -0.61 11.78
CA GLU A 70 18.42 -0.92 11.23
C GLU A 70 18.90 -2.31 11.65
N GLU A 71 18.73 -2.68 12.92
CA GLU A 71 19.07 -4.00 13.44
C GLU A 71 18.22 -5.10 12.78
N ARG A 72 16.90 -4.91 12.65
CA ARG A 72 16.02 -5.86 11.95
C ARG A 72 16.38 -5.98 10.47
N TYR A 73 16.73 -4.87 9.81
CA TYR A 73 17.16 -4.89 8.41
C TYR A 73 18.39 -5.76 8.23
N ASP A 74 19.41 -5.57 9.07
CA ASP A 74 20.65 -6.35 9.01
C ASP A 74 20.37 -7.83 9.30
N GLN A 75 19.49 -8.13 10.26
CA GLN A 75 19.08 -9.51 10.58
C GLN A 75 18.33 -10.22 9.45
N ILE A 76 17.62 -9.50 8.58
CA ILE A 76 16.81 -10.11 7.50
C ILE A 76 17.59 -10.17 6.19
N PHE A 77 18.27 -9.07 5.83
CA PHE A 77 18.87 -8.91 4.51
C PHE A 77 20.39 -9.11 4.49
N ASN A 78 21.06 -9.16 5.66
CA ASN A 78 22.50 -9.36 5.77
C ASN A 78 22.89 -10.73 6.39
N VAL A 79 22.02 -11.74 6.27
CA VAL A 79 22.09 -13.03 7.00
C VAL A 79 23.33 -13.89 6.72
N ASN A 80 24.25 -13.48 5.85
CA ASN A 80 25.29 -14.42 5.41
C ASN A 80 26.72 -13.90 5.33
N ASN A 81 27.01 -12.59 5.50
CA ASN A 81 28.36 -12.04 5.27
C ASN A 81 29.01 -12.53 3.95
N LYS A 82 28.21 -13.03 2.99
CA LYS A 82 28.69 -13.71 1.78
C LYS A 82 29.31 -12.73 0.79
N VAL A 83 29.04 -11.44 1.01
CA VAL A 83 29.66 -10.31 0.35
C VAL A 83 30.02 -9.33 1.48
N GLN A 84 31.22 -8.77 1.46
CA GLN A 84 31.51 -7.60 2.31
C GLN A 84 30.68 -6.44 1.76
N VAL A 85 29.49 -6.26 2.31
CA VAL A 85 28.62 -5.13 1.97
C VAL A 85 29.16 -3.90 2.68
N ASP A 86 29.50 -2.85 1.94
CA ASP A 86 29.99 -1.63 2.55
C ASP A 86 28.85 -0.82 3.18
N SER A 87 29.19 0.19 4.01
CA SER A 87 28.18 0.99 4.71
C SER A 87 27.27 1.80 3.77
N LYS A 88 27.71 2.09 2.54
CA LYS A 88 26.90 2.81 1.55
C LYS A 88 25.87 1.88 0.92
N GLU A 89 26.26 0.65 0.61
CA GLU A 89 25.34 -0.37 0.08
C GLU A 89 24.22 -0.70 1.08
N LEU A 90 24.55 -0.81 2.38
CA LEU A 90 23.53 -0.97 3.43
C LEU A 90 22.57 0.23 3.48
N SER A 91 23.10 1.46 3.37
CA SER A 91 22.26 2.66 3.33
C SER A 91 21.31 2.68 2.13
N VAL A 92 21.77 2.26 0.95
CA VAL A 92 20.94 2.14 -0.26
C VAL A 92 19.82 1.11 -0.06
N GLY A 93 20.15 -0.06 0.47
CA GLY A 93 19.16 -1.12 0.70
C GLY A 93 18.10 -0.73 1.73
N ARG A 94 18.51 -0.10 2.84
CA ARG A 94 17.61 0.47 3.84
C ARG A 94 16.69 1.52 3.21
N ALA A 95 17.25 2.46 2.44
CA ALA A 95 16.47 3.48 1.74
C ALA A 95 15.48 2.89 0.71
N ALA A 96 15.88 1.83 0.00
CA ALA A 96 15.02 1.14 -0.96
C ALA A 96 13.83 0.47 -0.27
N LEU A 97 14.08 -0.27 0.83
CA LEU A 97 13.01 -0.89 1.62
C LEU A 97 12.09 0.15 2.25
N SER A 98 12.65 1.19 2.88
CA SER A 98 11.86 2.27 3.47
C SER A 98 11.01 2.99 2.44
N SER A 99 11.53 3.22 1.23
CA SER A 99 10.79 3.85 0.13
C SER A 99 9.66 2.96 -0.39
N LEU A 100 9.89 1.65 -0.50
CA LEU A 100 8.88 0.67 -0.89
C LEU A 100 7.74 0.60 0.14
N LEU A 101 8.07 0.42 1.43
CA LEU A 101 7.10 0.38 2.52
C LEU A 101 6.36 1.71 2.67
N GLY A 102 7.07 2.83 2.54
CA GLY A 102 6.47 4.18 2.54
C GLY A 102 5.65 4.50 1.30
N GLY A 103 5.67 3.63 0.29
CA GLY A 103 4.79 3.68 -0.87
C GLY A 103 3.50 2.87 -0.70
N VAL A 104 3.38 2.06 0.36
CA VAL A 104 2.14 1.31 0.63
C VAL A 104 1.03 2.29 1.01
N GLY A 105 -0.11 2.18 0.32
CA GLY A 105 -1.27 3.05 0.49
C GLY A 105 -2.57 2.27 0.59
N TYR A 106 -3.61 2.95 1.07
CA TYR A 106 -4.99 2.45 1.09
C TYR A 106 -5.83 3.31 0.16
N PHE A 107 -6.50 2.67 -0.80
CA PHE A 107 -7.31 3.30 -1.84
C PHE A 107 -8.73 2.79 -1.77
N TYR A 108 -9.71 3.63 -2.08
CA TYR A 108 -11.12 3.24 -2.09
C TYR A 108 -11.87 3.92 -3.23
N GLY A 109 -12.68 3.16 -3.96
CA GLY A 109 -13.46 3.69 -5.07
C GLY A 109 -14.00 2.63 -6.02
N GLN A 110 -14.34 3.03 -7.24
CA GLN A 110 -14.91 2.16 -8.26
C GLN A 110 -14.10 2.26 -9.55
N SER A 111 -13.62 1.11 -10.05
CA SER A 111 -12.94 1.04 -11.34
C SER A 111 -13.94 1.21 -12.51
N LYS A 112 -13.53 1.91 -13.57
CA LYS A 112 -14.30 2.04 -14.81
C LYS A 112 -13.91 0.94 -15.78
N ILE A 113 -14.85 0.05 -16.10
CA ILE A 113 -14.61 -1.14 -16.91
C ILE A 113 -15.29 -1.00 -18.26
N ALA A 114 -14.52 -1.11 -19.33
CA ALA A 114 -15.01 -0.95 -20.70
C ALA A 114 -16.06 -2.02 -21.04
N LEU A 115 -17.13 -1.59 -21.70
CA LEU A 115 -18.10 -2.47 -22.32
C LEU A 115 -17.51 -3.12 -23.60
N PRO A 116 -18.00 -4.29 -24.01
CA PRO A 116 -17.61 -4.89 -25.28
C PRO A 116 -17.87 -3.94 -26.46
N LYS A 117 -17.08 -4.07 -27.54
CA LYS A 117 -17.23 -3.21 -28.72
C LYS A 117 -18.66 -3.26 -29.25
N GLY A 118 -19.23 -2.08 -29.53
CA GLY A 118 -20.61 -1.93 -30.01
C GLY A 118 -21.66 -1.80 -28.93
N PHE A 119 -21.30 -2.01 -27.65
CA PHE A 119 -22.21 -1.79 -26.52
C PHE A 119 -22.04 -0.38 -25.95
N THR A 120 -23.15 0.20 -25.51
CA THR A 120 -23.19 1.52 -24.88
C THR A 120 -24.34 1.53 -23.89
N GLN A 121 -24.15 2.18 -22.75
CA GLN A 121 -25.21 2.41 -21.78
C GLN A 121 -26.27 3.38 -22.32
N LYS A 122 -27.44 3.43 -21.66
CA LYS A 122 -28.52 4.36 -22.02
C LYS A 122 -28.10 5.83 -21.97
N ASN A 123 -27.14 6.17 -21.11
CA ASN A 123 -26.60 7.51 -20.96
C ASN A 123 -25.46 7.85 -21.95
N GLY A 124 -25.10 6.92 -22.86
CA GLY A 124 -24.02 7.11 -23.82
C GLY A 124 -22.64 6.60 -23.36
N ASP A 125 -22.51 6.12 -22.11
CA ASP A 125 -21.23 5.64 -21.60
C ASP A 125 -20.83 4.30 -22.22
N LYS A 126 -19.54 4.14 -22.49
CA LYS A 126 -18.94 2.90 -23.01
C LYS A 126 -18.30 2.04 -21.91
N TYR A 127 -18.65 2.27 -20.66
CA TYR A 127 -18.10 1.57 -19.50
C TYR A 127 -19.17 1.32 -18.45
N ILE A 128 -18.90 0.44 -17.50
CA ILE A 128 -19.65 0.28 -16.25
C ILE A 128 -18.72 0.59 -15.07
N SER A 129 -19.28 1.09 -13.98
CA SER A 129 -18.55 1.18 -12.71
C SER A 129 -18.64 -0.16 -12.00
N TYR A 130 -17.49 -0.72 -11.60
CA TYR A 130 -17.45 -1.87 -10.70
C TYR A 130 -17.95 -1.50 -9.30
N TRP A 131 -18.12 -2.50 -8.43
CA TRP A 131 -18.53 -2.28 -7.05
C TRP A 131 -17.50 -1.39 -6.31
N PRO A 132 -17.93 -0.60 -5.31
CA PRO A 132 -16.99 0.10 -4.43
C PRO A 132 -16.08 -0.91 -3.73
N ALA A 133 -14.78 -0.74 -3.89
CA ALA A 133 -13.78 -1.66 -3.35
C ALA A 133 -12.60 -0.89 -2.75
N ALA A 134 -11.98 -1.52 -1.75
CA ALA A 134 -10.74 -1.07 -1.16
C ALA A 134 -9.55 -1.80 -1.77
N LEU A 135 -8.39 -1.14 -1.79
CA LEU A 135 -7.11 -1.75 -2.12
C LEU A 135 -6.03 -1.24 -1.18
N TYR A 136 -5.36 -2.16 -0.49
CA TYR A 136 -4.17 -1.90 0.31
C TYR A 136 -3.00 -2.49 -0.47
N THR A 137 -2.08 -1.66 -0.93
CA THR A 137 -1.07 -2.08 -1.92
C THR A 137 0.15 -1.17 -1.92
N ALA A 138 1.31 -1.70 -2.31
CA ALA A 138 2.43 -0.87 -2.72
C ALA A 138 2.14 -0.16 -4.06
N VAL A 139 2.88 0.92 -4.33
CA VAL A 139 2.76 1.69 -5.57
C VAL A 139 4.12 1.79 -6.26
N PRO A 140 4.19 1.73 -7.62
CA PRO A 140 5.48 1.79 -8.32
C PRO A 140 6.22 3.13 -8.11
N SER A 141 5.47 4.23 -7.98
CA SER A 141 6.04 5.56 -7.74
C SER A 141 5.02 6.47 -7.08
N ARG A 142 5.36 7.04 -5.92
CA ARG A 142 4.50 8.01 -5.22
C ARG A 142 4.19 9.27 -6.04
N SER A 143 5.07 9.64 -6.97
CA SER A 143 4.93 10.87 -7.77
C SER A 143 4.19 10.65 -9.09
N PHE A 144 4.50 9.56 -9.79
CA PHE A 144 3.97 9.30 -11.15
C PHE A 144 2.86 8.25 -11.17
N PHE A 145 2.95 7.25 -10.29
CA PHE A 145 2.07 6.08 -10.27
C PHE A 145 1.54 5.79 -8.86
N PRO A 146 0.84 6.73 -8.19
CA PRO A 146 0.37 6.55 -6.81
C PRO A 146 -0.89 5.67 -6.74
N ARG A 147 -0.83 4.47 -7.29
CA ARG A 147 -1.94 3.51 -7.42
C ARG A 147 -1.43 2.09 -7.66
N GLY A 148 -2.30 1.10 -7.47
CA GLY A 148 -1.96 -0.31 -7.65
C GLY A 148 -1.80 -0.72 -9.11
N PHE A 149 -0.72 -1.47 -9.40
CA PHE A 149 -0.50 -2.12 -10.69
C PHE A 149 -0.28 -3.62 -10.48
N LEU A 150 -1.09 -4.44 -11.15
CA LEU A 150 -1.19 -5.88 -10.86
C LEU A 150 0.13 -6.64 -11.08
N TRP A 151 0.88 -6.30 -12.14
CA TRP A 151 2.16 -6.99 -12.40
C TRP A 151 3.32 -6.43 -11.56
N ASP A 152 3.35 -5.13 -11.26
CA ASP A 152 4.36 -4.56 -10.37
C ASP A 152 4.25 -5.17 -8.98
N GLU A 153 3.02 -5.41 -8.51
CA GLU A 153 2.79 -5.85 -7.13
C GLU A 153 3.46 -7.18 -6.81
N GLY A 154 3.49 -8.15 -7.73
CA GLY A 154 4.22 -9.40 -7.50
C GLY A 154 5.70 -9.17 -7.17
N PHE A 155 6.35 -8.19 -7.80
CA PHE A 155 7.74 -7.84 -7.52
C PHE A 155 7.89 -7.08 -6.20
N HIS A 156 6.95 -6.17 -5.87
CA HIS A 156 6.90 -5.54 -4.55
C HIS A 156 6.84 -6.58 -3.44
N GLN A 157 5.98 -7.59 -3.62
CA GLN A 157 5.76 -8.62 -2.61
C GLN A 157 6.98 -9.50 -2.39
N LEU A 158 7.81 -9.76 -3.41
CA LEU A 158 9.08 -10.46 -3.23
C LEU A 158 10.00 -9.78 -2.21
N VAL A 159 9.92 -8.45 -2.03
CA VAL A 159 10.70 -7.75 -1.00
C VAL A 159 9.92 -7.65 0.30
N ILE A 160 8.64 -7.27 0.23
CA ILE A 160 7.81 -6.99 1.41
C ILE A 160 7.65 -8.24 2.29
N TRP A 161 7.40 -9.42 1.72
CA TRP A 161 7.16 -10.62 2.54
C TRP A 161 8.39 -11.00 3.37
N ARG A 162 9.60 -10.72 2.87
CA ARG A 162 10.87 -10.96 3.59
C ARG A 162 11.01 -10.03 4.80
N TRP A 163 10.47 -8.81 4.70
CA TRP A 163 10.42 -7.89 5.82
C TRP A 163 9.29 -8.26 6.79
N ASP A 164 8.06 -8.36 6.29
CA ASP A 164 6.86 -8.65 7.07
C ASP A 164 5.82 -9.42 6.23
N VAL A 165 5.64 -10.70 6.56
CA VAL A 165 4.72 -11.59 5.83
C VAL A 165 3.25 -11.19 6.01
N HIS A 166 2.87 -10.55 7.12
CA HIS A 166 1.49 -10.16 7.38
C HIS A 166 1.07 -9.02 6.45
N ILE A 167 1.94 -8.02 6.27
CA ILE A 167 1.72 -6.94 5.29
C ILE A 167 1.53 -7.54 3.89
N SER A 168 2.34 -8.54 3.53
CA SER A 168 2.24 -9.18 2.23
C SER A 168 0.92 -9.95 2.03
N MET A 169 0.49 -10.72 3.04
CA MET A 169 -0.79 -11.43 3.00
C MET A 169 -1.98 -10.47 2.93
N ASP A 170 -1.96 -9.34 3.66
CA ASP A 170 -3.02 -8.33 3.59
C ASP A 170 -3.12 -7.71 2.18
N ILE A 171 -1.97 -7.36 1.58
CA ILE A 171 -1.93 -6.81 0.23
C ILE A 171 -2.44 -7.83 -0.80
N ILE A 172 -1.92 -9.07 -0.78
CA ILE A 172 -2.37 -10.12 -1.71
C ILE A 172 -3.87 -10.38 -1.53
N GLY A 173 -4.36 -10.40 -0.29
CA GLY A 173 -5.77 -10.54 0.03
C GLY A 173 -6.62 -9.45 -0.63
N HIS A 174 -6.23 -8.18 -0.47
CA HIS A 174 -6.95 -7.06 -1.11
C HIS A 174 -6.92 -7.13 -2.63
N TRP A 175 -5.82 -7.57 -3.26
CA TRP A 175 -5.78 -7.79 -4.71
C TRP A 175 -6.74 -8.90 -5.16
N LEU A 176 -6.83 -10.00 -4.41
CA LEU A 176 -7.75 -11.09 -4.71
C LEU A 176 -9.21 -10.71 -4.48
N ASP A 177 -9.52 -9.77 -3.59
CA ASP A 177 -10.87 -9.24 -3.39
C ASP A 177 -11.36 -8.38 -4.59
N LEU A 178 -10.47 -8.00 -5.51
CA LEU A 178 -10.81 -7.28 -6.75
C LEU A 178 -11.13 -8.21 -7.92
N LEU A 179 -11.06 -9.52 -7.72
CA LEU A 179 -11.41 -10.52 -8.71
C LEU A 179 -12.91 -10.47 -9.01
N ASN A 180 -13.27 -10.29 -10.28
CA ASN A 180 -14.67 -10.35 -10.71
C ASN A 180 -15.18 -11.80 -10.82
N SER A 181 -16.47 -11.96 -11.15
CA SER A 181 -17.11 -13.27 -11.32
C SER A 181 -16.48 -14.15 -12.40
N ASP A 182 -15.78 -13.55 -13.36
CA ASP A 182 -15.14 -14.26 -14.47
C ASP A 182 -13.71 -14.71 -14.13
N GLY A 183 -13.16 -14.28 -12.99
CA GLY A 183 -11.77 -14.53 -12.62
C GLY A 183 -10.79 -13.47 -13.14
N TRP A 184 -11.25 -12.26 -13.47
CA TRP A 184 -10.42 -11.17 -13.95
C TRP A 184 -10.18 -10.09 -12.87
N ILE A 185 -8.96 -9.53 -12.86
CA ILE A 185 -8.56 -8.38 -12.03
C ILE A 185 -8.11 -7.26 -12.97
N PRO A 186 -8.62 -6.02 -12.84
CA PRO A 186 -8.11 -4.88 -13.59
C PRO A 186 -6.60 -4.67 -13.34
N ARG A 187 -5.84 -4.50 -14.42
CA ARG A 187 -4.36 -4.39 -14.33
C ARG A 187 -3.88 -3.14 -13.59
N GLU A 188 -4.67 -2.08 -13.61
CA GLU A 188 -4.36 -0.78 -13.01
C GLU A 188 -5.56 -0.30 -12.19
N GLN A 189 -5.34 -0.05 -10.91
CA GLN A 189 -6.42 0.18 -9.93
C GLN A 189 -6.57 1.67 -9.65
N ILE A 190 -7.45 2.32 -10.40
CA ILE A 190 -7.68 3.77 -10.35
C ILE A 190 -8.93 4.04 -9.50
N LEU A 191 -8.73 4.04 -8.18
CA LEU A 191 -9.80 4.07 -7.19
C LEU A 191 -9.93 5.46 -6.56
N GLY A 192 -11.03 6.15 -6.85
CA GLY A 192 -11.36 7.44 -6.25
C GLY A 192 -10.81 8.66 -7.01
N ALA A 193 -11.26 9.85 -6.58
CA ALA A 193 -10.98 11.10 -7.30
C ALA A 193 -9.50 11.47 -7.30
N GLU A 194 -8.78 11.19 -6.22
CA GLU A 194 -7.34 11.47 -6.11
C GLU A 194 -6.54 10.66 -7.13
N ALA A 195 -6.81 9.36 -7.26
CA ALA A 195 -6.16 8.50 -8.25
C ALA A 195 -6.51 8.94 -9.68
N LEU A 196 -7.79 9.25 -9.95
CA LEU A 196 -8.25 9.74 -11.26
C LEU A 196 -7.55 11.03 -11.67
N SER A 197 -7.27 11.94 -10.73
CA SER A 197 -6.59 13.22 -11.02
C SER A 197 -5.16 13.06 -11.56
N LYS A 198 -4.58 11.86 -11.44
CA LYS A 198 -3.21 11.52 -11.85
C LYS A 198 -3.15 10.66 -13.11
N VAL A 199 -4.29 10.40 -13.77
CA VAL A 199 -4.37 9.50 -14.92
C VAL A 199 -5.05 10.22 -16.10
N PRO A 200 -4.39 10.31 -17.27
CA PRO A 200 -5.05 10.77 -18.49
C PRO A 200 -6.30 9.93 -18.80
N GLU A 201 -7.36 10.56 -19.29
CA GLU A 201 -8.69 9.95 -19.43
C GLU A 201 -8.67 8.67 -20.29
N GLU A 202 -7.83 8.63 -21.31
CA GLU A 202 -7.66 7.50 -22.22
C GLU A 202 -7.13 6.22 -21.55
N PHE A 203 -6.47 6.33 -20.40
CA PHE A 203 -5.92 5.19 -19.64
C PHE A 203 -6.81 4.76 -18.47
N VAL A 204 -7.90 5.48 -18.19
CA VAL A 204 -8.78 5.17 -17.06
C VAL A 204 -9.56 3.88 -17.30
N LEU A 205 -10.06 3.68 -18.52
CA LEU A 205 -10.87 2.51 -18.85
C LEU A 205 -10.05 1.22 -18.83
N GLN A 206 -10.48 0.26 -18.01
CA GLN A 206 -9.89 -1.07 -17.93
C GLN A 206 -10.68 -2.04 -18.82
N TYR A 207 -9.98 -2.92 -19.53
CA TYR A 207 -10.57 -3.82 -20.53
C TYR A 207 -10.53 -5.28 -20.05
N PRO A 208 -11.68 -5.93 -19.79
CA PRO A 208 -11.73 -7.32 -19.33
C PRO A 208 -11.14 -8.35 -20.29
N SER A 209 -10.95 -8.01 -21.56
CA SER A 209 -10.28 -8.86 -22.54
C SER A 209 -8.76 -8.95 -22.33
N ASN A 210 -8.17 -8.01 -21.58
CA ASN A 210 -6.73 -7.87 -21.49
C ASN A 210 -6.19 -8.60 -20.28
N GLY A 211 -5.33 -9.59 -20.52
CA GLY A 211 -4.47 -10.20 -19.50
C GLY A 211 -3.34 -9.26 -19.05
N ASN A 212 -2.71 -9.64 -17.94
CA ASN A 212 -1.53 -8.99 -17.41
C ASN A 212 -0.65 -10.06 -16.74
N PRO A 213 0.69 -9.97 -16.79
CA PRO A 213 1.56 -11.00 -16.22
C PRO A 213 1.19 -11.32 -14.76
N PRO A 214 0.97 -12.59 -14.40
CA PRO A 214 0.40 -12.96 -13.11
C PRO A 214 1.49 -13.06 -12.02
N THR A 215 2.25 -11.98 -11.83
CA THR A 215 3.47 -11.94 -11.00
C THR A 215 3.21 -12.16 -9.51
N LEU A 216 1.99 -11.93 -9.01
CA LEU A 216 1.62 -12.28 -7.62
C LEU A 216 1.87 -13.75 -7.29
N PHE A 217 1.78 -14.65 -8.30
CA PHE A 217 2.13 -16.07 -8.11
C PHE A 217 3.61 -16.29 -7.77
N LEU A 218 4.51 -15.36 -8.11
CA LEU A 218 5.92 -15.43 -7.70
C LEU A 218 6.04 -15.34 -6.17
N ALA A 219 5.37 -14.37 -5.57
CA ALA A 219 5.35 -14.20 -4.12
C ALA A 219 4.60 -15.36 -3.42
N ILE A 220 3.47 -15.79 -3.97
CA ILE A 220 2.71 -16.94 -3.42
C ILE A 220 3.54 -18.22 -3.44
N ARG A 221 4.27 -18.47 -4.54
CA ARG A 221 5.20 -19.60 -4.64
C ARG A 221 6.32 -19.48 -3.60
N ASP A 222 6.90 -18.30 -3.43
CA ASP A 222 7.95 -18.08 -2.42
C ASP A 222 7.42 -18.36 -1.00
N LEU A 223 6.20 -17.92 -0.65
CA LEU A 223 5.56 -18.23 0.63
C LEU A 223 5.35 -19.74 0.83
N ALA A 224 4.79 -20.45 -0.16
CA ALA A 224 4.59 -21.90 -0.08
C ALA A 224 5.93 -22.66 0.03
N SER A 225 6.94 -22.22 -0.72
CA SER A 225 8.29 -22.79 -0.66
C SER A 225 8.95 -22.55 0.69
N GLY A 226 8.74 -21.37 1.28
CA GLY A 226 9.26 -21.01 2.60
C GLY A 226 8.68 -21.88 3.73
N ILE A 227 7.41 -22.26 3.64
CA ILE A 227 6.79 -23.23 4.56
C ILE A 227 7.52 -24.58 4.46
N HIS A 228 7.68 -25.13 3.25
CA HIS A 228 8.37 -26.41 3.05
C HIS A 228 9.84 -26.37 3.48
N ALA A 229 10.50 -25.23 3.31
CA ALA A 229 11.88 -25.01 3.72
C ALA A 229 12.04 -24.63 5.20
N GLN A 230 10.96 -24.63 6.00
CA GLN A 230 10.98 -24.28 7.42
C GLN A 230 11.58 -22.88 7.68
N GLN A 231 11.27 -21.92 6.82
CA GLN A 231 11.76 -20.53 6.93
C GLN A 231 10.92 -19.67 7.89
N PHE A 232 9.78 -20.18 8.33
CA PHE A 232 8.83 -19.50 9.20
C PHE A 232 8.76 -20.20 10.55
N SER A 233 8.40 -19.48 11.61
CA SER A 233 7.98 -20.10 12.86
C SER A 233 6.71 -20.95 12.64
N ASP A 234 6.44 -21.90 13.54
CA ASP A 234 5.24 -22.76 13.44
C ASP A 234 3.94 -21.93 13.36
N GLU A 235 3.85 -20.86 14.16
CA GLU A 235 2.69 -19.95 14.17
C GLU A 235 2.54 -19.19 12.84
N GLU A 236 3.64 -18.70 12.27
CA GLU A 236 3.63 -18.02 10.96
C GLU A 236 3.28 -19.01 9.84
N ALA A 237 3.85 -20.21 9.86
CA ALA A 237 3.56 -21.24 8.87
C ALA A 237 2.08 -21.64 8.88
N GLU A 238 1.46 -21.75 10.06
CA GLU A 238 0.02 -21.99 10.21
C GLU A 238 -0.82 -20.85 9.62
N LYS A 239 -0.48 -19.59 9.94
CA LYS A 239 -1.16 -18.40 9.41
C LYS A 239 -1.06 -18.31 7.89
N ILE A 240 0.13 -18.54 7.34
CA ILE A 240 0.37 -18.52 5.89
C ILE A 240 -0.40 -19.65 5.20
N SER A 241 -0.36 -20.86 5.75
CA SER A 241 -1.11 -22.01 5.21
C SER A 241 -2.60 -21.72 5.19
N SER A 242 -3.15 -21.23 6.31
CA SER A 242 -4.55 -20.85 6.43
C SER A 242 -4.95 -19.73 5.46
N PHE A 243 -4.07 -18.75 5.23
CA PHE A 243 -4.27 -17.73 4.21
C PHE A 243 -4.30 -18.32 2.80
N LEU A 244 -3.34 -19.17 2.44
CA LEU A 244 -3.24 -19.80 1.12
C LEU A 244 -4.44 -20.70 0.82
N GLU A 245 -4.92 -21.46 1.81
CA GLU A 245 -6.14 -22.27 1.70
C GLU A 245 -7.37 -21.41 1.37
N ARG A 246 -7.54 -20.28 2.08
CA ARG A 246 -8.63 -19.33 1.79
C ARG A 246 -8.48 -18.66 0.43
N ALA A 247 -7.26 -18.32 0.04
CA ALA A 247 -6.94 -17.67 -1.23
C ALA A 247 -7.11 -18.60 -2.44
N TYR A 248 -6.99 -19.92 -2.24
CA TYR A 248 -6.94 -20.92 -3.31
C TYR A 248 -8.08 -20.82 -4.32
N ILE A 249 -9.33 -20.61 -3.86
CA ILE A 249 -10.50 -20.53 -4.76
C ILE A 249 -10.34 -19.36 -5.74
N ARG A 250 -9.90 -18.20 -5.26
CA ARG A 250 -9.70 -16.99 -6.08
C ARG A 250 -8.47 -17.11 -6.97
N LEU A 251 -7.39 -17.69 -6.45
CA LEU A 251 -6.18 -17.95 -7.22
C LEU A 251 -6.46 -18.92 -8.39
N ASN A 252 -7.20 -19.99 -8.13
CA ASN A 252 -7.60 -20.93 -9.18
C ASN A 252 -8.50 -20.25 -10.21
N ALA A 253 -9.50 -19.47 -9.79
CA ALA A 253 -10.35 -18.72 -10.72
C ALA A 253 -9.54 -17.76 -11.61
N TRP A 254 -8.59 -17.02 -11.04
CA TRP A 254 -7.70 -16.15 -11.80
C TRP A 254 -6.80 -16.91 -12.77
N PHE A 255 -6.23 -18.03 -12.33
CA PHE A 255 -5.42 -18.92 -13.16
C PHE A 255 -6.21 -19.49 -14.34
N GLN A 256 -7.44 -19.98 -14.10
CA GLN A 256 -8.30 -20.52 -15.16
C GLN A 256 -8.71 -19.42 -16.14
N TRP A 257 -9.06 -18.23 -15.65
CA TRP A 257 -9.37 -17.08 -16.50
C TRP A 257 -8.19 -16.73 -17.41
N PHE A 258 -6.98 -16.62 -16.86
CA PHE A 258 -5.79 -16.27 -17.64
C PHE A 258 -5.51 -17.31 -18.74
N ASN A 259 -5.52 -18.60 -18.41
CA ASN A 259 -5.20 -19.65 -19.38
C ASN A 259 -6.29 -19.87 -20.44
N SER A 260 -7.57 -19.62 -20.10
CA SER A 260 -8.68 -19.80 -21.04
C SER A 260 -8.87 -18.60 -21.98
N THR A 261 -8.55 -17.39 -21.53
CA THR A 261 -8.80 -16.16 -22.31
C THR A 261 -7.59 -15.67 -23.09
N GLN A 262 -6.38 -16.07 -22.70
CA GLN A 262 -5.13 -15.60 -23.31
C GLN A 262 -4.41 -16.69 -24.13
N SER A 263 -5.09 -17.81 -24.41
CA SER A 263 -4.59 -18.86 -25.30
C SER A 263 -4.46 -18.35 -26.74
N GLY A 264 -3.34 -18.68 -27.40
CA GLY A 264 -3.08 -18.36 -28.82
C GLY A 264 -3.70 -19.33 -29.81
#